data_AF-A0A6G1QI35-F1
#
_entry.id   AF-A0A6G1QI35-F1
#
_cell.length_a   1.000
_cell.length_b   1.000
_cell.length_c   1.000
_cell.angle_alpha   90.00
_cell.angle_beta   90.00
_cell.angle_gamma   90.00
#
_symmetry.space_group_name_H-M   'P 1'
#
loop_
_entity.id
_entity.type
_entity.pdbx_description
1 polymer ?
#
loop_
_entity_poly.entity_id
_entity_poly.type
_entity_poly.pdbx_seq_one_letter_code
_entity_poly.pdbx_strand_id
1 'polypeptide(L)'
;MCLSTCLDLVKRCCLLYKDLTSFPHIMQPIRSLLSRHLLAPTLPKPLQELHNEILETISSAPVSHSRLVFEKKKPIPLKLLTPKIVEVLDYGKKRGSTREEREKERLKHKYKKEFKGALREIRKDSRFLAREKLNEILSRCGEKLCP
;
A
#
# COMPACT_ATOMS: atom_id res chain seq x y z
N MET A 1 -43.87 35.79 40.76
CA MET A 1 -42.45 36.14 40.95
C MET A 1 -41.55 34.92 40.74
N CYS A 2 -41.74 33.81 41.45
CA CYS A 2 -40.81 32.66 41.33
C CYS A 2 -40.89 31.94 39.96
N LEU A 3 -42.10 31.75 39.43
CA LEU A 3 -42.29 31.03 38.14
C LEU A 3 -41.69 31.79 36.96
N SER A 4 -41.87 33.11 36.91
CA SER A 4 -41.28 33.97 35.87
C SER A 4 -39.76 33.90 35.89
N THR A 5 -39.14 34.01 37.08
CA THR A 5 -37.69 33.89 37.21
C THR A 5 -37.19 32.50 36.82
N CYS A 6 -37.93 31.44 37.10
CA CYS A 6 -37.57 30.09 36.68
C CYS A 6 -37.61 29.94 35.14
N LEU A 7 -38.63 30.46 34.48
CA LEU A 7 -38.73 30.43 33.02
C LEU A 7 -37.63 31.29 32.36
N ASP A 8 -37.31 32.44 32.93
CA ASP A 8 -36.21 33.29 32.46
C ASP A 8 -34.85 32.57 32.59
N LEU A 9 -34.63 31.85 33.68
CA LEU A 9 -33.43 31.02 33.86
C LEU A 9 -33.37 29.90 32.82
N VAL A 10 -34.48 29.20 32.59
CA VAL A 10 -34.55 28.14 31.56
C VAL A 10 -34.26 28.72 30.18
N LYS A 11 -34.81 29.88 29.82
CA LYS A 11 -34.50 30.58 28.57
C LYS A 11 -33.01 30.88 28.43
N ARG A 12 -32.36 31.37 29.50
CA ARG A 12 -30.90 31.62 29.51
C ARG A 12 -30.12 30.32 29.37
N CYS A 13 -30.52 29.24 30.03
CA CYS A 13 -29.90 27.93 29.88
C CYS A 13 -30.03 27.40 28.45
N CYS A 14 -31.19 27.57 27.80
CA CYS A 14 -31.37 27.21 26.40
C CYS A 14 -30.38 27.95 25.48
N LEU A 15 -30.16 29.25 25.72
CA LEU A 15 -29.21 30.05 24.93
C LEU A 15 -27.74 29.66 25.16
N LEU A 16 -27.36 29.30 26.40
CA LEU A 16 -26.00 28.92 26.74
C LEU A 16 -25.62 27.52 26.24
N TYR A 17 -26.57 26.58 26.27
CA TYR A 17 -26.31 25.18 25.95
C TYR A 17 -26.65 24.79 24.50
N LYS A 18 -27.16 25.72 23.69
CA LYS A 18 -27.57 25.48 22.29
C LYS A 18 -26.49 24.84 21.41
N ASP A 19 -25.21 25.14 21.70
CA ASP A 19 -24.08 24.71 20.88
C ASP A 19 -23.59 23.29 21.23
N LEU A 20 -24.13 22.68 22.29
CA LEU A 20 -23.77 21.33 22.70
C LEU A 20 -24.53 20.28 21.88
N THR A 21 -23.83 19.24 21.45
CA THR A 21 -24.41 18.08 20.75
C THR A 21 -25.41 17.30 21.63
N SER A 22 -25.28 17.38 22.95
CA SER A 22 -26.17 16.76 23.94
C SER A 22 -27.36 17.63 24.35
N PHE A 23 -27.47 18.85 23.81
CA PHE A 23 -28.56 19.77 24.09
C PHE A 23 -29.97 19.15 24.05
N PRO A 24 -30.37 18.43 22.98
CA PRO A 24 -31.74 17.89 22.88
C PRO A 24 -32.04 16.88 23.99
N HIS A 25 -31.05 16.11 24.45
CA HIS A 25 -31.25 15.12 25.53
C HIS A 25 -31.38 15.78 26.90
N ILE A 26 -30.58 16.81 27.18
CA ILE A 26 -30.61 17.53 28.46
C ILE A 26 -31.93 18.32 28.60
N MET A 27 -32.42 18.89 27.51
CA MET A 27 -33.64 19.72 27.51
C MET A 27 -34.94 18.92 27.29
N GLN A 28 -34.86 17.65 26.90
CA GLN A 28 -36.02 16.77 26.74
C GLN A 28 -36.89 16.61 28.00
N PRO A 29 -36.34 16.34 29.21
CA PRO A 29 -37.16 16.24 30.42
C PRO A 29 -37.84 17.58 30.75
N ILE A 30 -37.13 18.71 30.57
CA ILE A 30 -37.67 20.05 30.80
C ILE A 30 -38.80 20.35 29.82
N ARG A 31 -38.64 20.04 28.53
CA ARG A 31 -39.71 20.15 27.54
C ARG A 31 -40.93 19.32 27.92
N SER A 32 -40.73 18.09 28.39
CA SER A 32 -41.82 17.21 28.81
C SER A 32 -42.53 17.72 30.06
N LEU A 33 -41.80 18.36 30.98
CA LEU A 33 -42.34 18.96 32.19
C LEU A 33 -43.17 20.20 31.84
N LEU A 34 -42.62 21.07 30.99
CA LEU A 34 -43.32 22.26 30.51
C LEU A 34 -44.61 21.88 29.77
N SER A 35 -44.57 20.91 28.86
CA SER A 35 -45.75 20.53 28.07
C SER A 35 -46.83 19.79 28.87
N ARG A 36 -46.45 19.01 29.90
CA ARG A 36 -47.39 18.22 30.71
C ARG A 36 -47.97 19.00 31.89
N HIS A 37 -47.16 19.81 32.55
CA HIS A 37 -47.54 20.44 33.83
C HIS A 37 -47.82 21.94 33.70
N LEU A 38 -47.33 22.61 32.65
CA LEU A 38 -47.56 24.03 32.40
C LEU A 38 -48.29 24.21 31.08
N LEU A 39 -49.61 24.01 31.12
CA LEU A 39 -50.48 24.22 29.96
C LEU A 39 -50.64 25.73 29.71
N ALA A 40 -50.26 26.20 28.51
CA ALA A 40 -50.38 27.59 28.05
C ALA A 40 -51.67 28.33 28.49
N PRO A 41 -52.89 27.78 28.41
CA PRO A 41 -54.12 28.51 28.78
C PRO A 41 -54.21 28.89 30.28
N THR A 42 -53.41 28.29 31.15
CA THR A 42 -53.42 28.57 32.59
C THR A 42 -52.50 29.71 33.02
N LEU A 43 -51.67 30.23 32.10
CA LEU A 43 -50.69 31.27 32.41
C LEU A 43 -51.14 32.68 31.96
N PRO A 44 -50.66 33.75 32.64
CA PRO A 44 -50.73 35.12 32.13
C PRO A 44 -50.05 35.25 30.76
N LYS A 45 -50.59 36.10 29.87
CA LYS A 45 -50.07 36.36 28.52
C LYS A 45 -48.53 36.47 28.39
N PRO A 46 -47.81 37.26 29.21
CA PRO A 46 -46.34 37.36 29.10
C PRO A 46 -45.61 36.04 29.42
N LEU A 47 -46.18 35.20 30.27
CA LEU A 47 -45.60 33.89 30.57
C LEU A 47 -45.96 32.84 29.51
N GLN A 48 -47.06 33.03 28.79
CA GLN A 48 -47.40 32.19 27.63
C GLN A 48 -46.41 32.41 26.48
N GLU A 49 -46.06 33.68 26.21
CA GLU A 49 -45.05 34.04 25.20
C GLU A 49 -43.69 33.42 25.54
N LEU A 50 -43.20 33.62 26.77
CA LEU A 50 -41.95 33.01 27.23
C LEU A 50 -41.97 31.48 27.19
N HIS A 51 -43.10 30.86 27.53
CA HIS A 51 -43.27 29.41 27.45
C HIS A 51 -43.17 28.90 26.00
N ASN A 52 -43.85 29.56 25.07
CA ASN A 52 -43.85 29.18 23.66
C ASN A 52 -42.47 29.37 23.03
N GLU A 53 -41.79 30.48 23.33
CA GLU A 53 -40.41 30.73 22.88
C GLU A 53 -39.44 29.62 23.35
N ILE A 54 -39.57 29.16 24.61
CA ILE A 54 -38.73 28.08 25.15
C ILE A 54 -39.04 26.75 24.42
N LEU A 55 -40.30 26.46 24.14
CA LEU A 55 -40.67 25.24 23.41
C LEU A 55 -40.18 25.26 21.95
N GLU A 56 -40.29 26.40 21.28
CA GLU A 56 -39.80 26.59 19.92
C GLU A 56 -38.27 26.46 19.86
N THR A 57 -37.54 27.09 20.78
CA THR A 57 -36.07 27.00 20.82
C THR A 57 -35.59 25.57 21.05
N ILE A 58 -36.25 24.79 21.90
CA ILE A 58 -35.92 23.38 22.11
C ILE A 58 -36.31 22.54 20.88
N SER A 59 -37.40 22.86 20.19
CA SER A 59 -37.86 22.11 19.01
C SER A 59 -37.10 22.43 17.73
N SER A 60 -36.56 23.65 17.61
CA SER A 60 -35.76 24.10 16.48
C SER A 60 -34.31 23.59 16.55
N ALA A 61 -33.89 23.02 17.68
CA ALA A 61 -32.54 22.51 17.83
C ALA A 61 -32.30 21.32 16.89
N PRO A 62 -31.26 21.38 16.03
CA PRO A 62 -30.99 20.31 15.09
C PRO A 62 -30.57 19.03 15.83
N VAL A 63 -31.20 17.91 15.47
CA VAL A 63 -30.86 16.58 15.97
C VAL A 63 -29.63 16.06 15.21
N SER A 64 -28.48 16.73 15.39
CA SER A 64 -27.23 16.32 14.74
C SER A 64 -26.51 15.26 15.56
N HIS A 65 -27.08 14.05 15.62
CA HIS A 65 -26.36 12.90 16.16
C HIS A 65 -25.38 12.38 15.12
N SER A 66 -24.17 12.94 15.09
CA SER A 66 -23.05 12.21 14.52
C SER A 66 -22.72 11.06 15.47
N ARG A 67 -22.60 9.84 14.94
CA ARG A 67 -22.11 8.70 15.73
C ARG A 67 -20.72 9.08 16.27
N LEU A 68 -20.47 8.78 17.54
CA LEU A 68 -19.13 8.94 18.11
C LEU A 68 -18.17 8.07 17.29
N VAL A 69 -17.19 8.72 16.65
CA VAL A 69 -16.15 8.04 15.88
C VAL A 69 -14.88 8.12 16.72
N PHE A 70 -14.28 6.97 17.02
CA PHE A 70 -12.96 6.95 17.63
C PHE A 70 -11.97 7.73 16.78
N GLU A 71 -11.01 8.39 17.43
CA GLU A 71 -9.95 9.12 16.74
C GLU A 71 -9.25 8.19 15.74
N LYS A 72 -9.46 8.45 14.44
CA LYS A 72 -8.85 7.66 13.37
C LYS A 72 -7.36 8.01 13.31
N LYS A 73 -6.50 7.07 13.72
CA LYS A 73 -5.05 7.20 13.52
C LYS A 73 -4.74 7.16 12.02
N LYS A 74 -3.84 8.04 11.57
CA LYS A 74 -3.36 8.04 10.18
C LYS A 74 -2.64 6.72 9.89
N PRO A 75 -2.83 6.10 8.72
CA PRO A 75 -2.14 4.86 8.35
C PRO A 75 -0.62 5.10 8.29
N ILE A 76 0.15 4.11 8.73
CA ILE A 76 1.62 4.16 8.70
C ILE A 76 2.08 4.02 7.23
N PRO A 77 2.94 4.93 6.73
CA PRO A 77 3.44 4.84 5.36
C PRO A 77 4.31 3.59 5.17
N LEU A 78 4.26 3.03 3.95
CA LEU A 78 5.07 1.88 3.57
C LEU A 78 6.56 2.21 3.63
N LYS A 79 7.37 1.24 4.06
CA LYS A 79 8.83 1.37 4.07
C LYS A 79 9.36 1.38 2.64
N LEU A 80 9.96 2.49 2.23
CA LEU A 80 10.61 2.62 0.93
C LEU A 80 12.02 2.00 1.01
N LEU A 81 12.36 1.14 0.05
CA LEU A 81 13.70 0.56 -0.10
C LEU A 81 14.47 1.34 -1.17
N THR A 82 15.72 1.69 -0.89
CA THR A 82 16.58 2.37 -1.87
C THR A 82 17.15 1.35 -2.86
N PRO A 83 17.03 1.59 -4.18
CA PRO A 83 17.63 0.72 -5.17
C PRO A 83 19.15 0.82 -5.11
N LYS A 84 19.83 -0.32 -5.19
CA LYS A 84 21.29 -0.38 -5.27
C LYS A 84 21.74 -0.10 -6.72
N ILE A 85 21.79 1.17 -7.07
CA ILE A 85 22.27 1.62 -8.38
C ILE A 85 23.79 1.55 -8.40
N VAL A 86 24.37 0.91 -9.42
CA VAL A 86 25.82 0.89 -9.66
C VAL A 86 26.06 1.64 -10.96
N GLU A 87 26.89 2.69 -10.90
CA GLU A 87 27.28 3.44 -12.10
C GLU A 87 28.12 2.54 -13.03
N VAL A 88 27.55 2.16 -14.17
CA VAL A 88 28.19 1.27 -15.15
C VAL A 88 28.98 2.12 -16.15
N LEU A 89 30.30 2.15 -16.00
CA LEU A 89 31.21 2.80 -16.97
C LEU A 89 31.68 1.84 -18.08
N ASP A 90 31.67 0.53 -17.85
CA ASP A 90 32.19 -0.47 -18.80
C ASP A 90 31.15 -1.58 -19.08
N TYR A 91 30.53 -1.57 -20.26
CA TYR A 91 29.71 -2.68 -20.74
C TYR A 91 30.60 -3.88 -21.09
N GLY A 92 30.38 -5.04 -20.46
CA GLY A 92 31.02 -6.31 -20.82
C GLY A 92 31.95 -6.94 -19.78
N LYS A 93 32.31 -6.23 -18.71
CA LYS A 93 33.03 -6.83 -17.57
C LYS A 93 32.05 -7.32 -16.52
N LYS A 94 32.04 -8.63 -16.22
CA LYS A 94 31.34 -9.18 -15.05
C LYS A 94 31.98 -8.59 -13.78
N ARG A 95 31.26 -7.69 -13.08
CA ARG A 95 31.63 -7.18 -11.75
C ARG A 95 30.85 -7.93 -10.67
N GLY A 96 31.43 -8.06 -9.48
CA GLY A 96 30.79 -8.68 -8.31
C GLY A 96 31.42 -10.00 -7.85
N SER A 97 32.30 -10.61 -8.66
CA SER A 97 33.04 -11.81 -8.24
C SER A 97 34.34 -11.45 -7.54
N THR A 98 34.67 -12.26 -6.53
CA THR A 98 35.94 -12.19 -5.81
C THR A 98 37.10 -12.47 -6.78
N ARG A 99 38.31 -12.05 -6.41
CA ARG A 99 39.51 -12.26 -7.26
C ARG A 99 39.69 -13.73 -7.62
N GLU A 100 39.51 -14.61 -6.64
CA GLU A 100 39.64 -16.06 -6.80
C GLU A 100 38.62 -16.64 -7.78
N GLU A 101 37.35 -16.22 -7.70
CA GLU A 101 36.31 -16.66 -8.62
C GLU A 101 36.63 -16.26 -10.06
N ARG A 102 37.13 -15.04 -10.28
CA ARG A 102 37.56 -14.58 -11.61
C ARG A 102 38.72 -15.41 -12.15
N GLU A 103 39.69 -15.75 -11.31
CA GLU A 103 40.83 -16.58 -11.71
C GLU A 103 40.38 -18.00 -12.05
N LYS A 104 39.47 -18.60 -11.26
CA LYS A 104 38.85 -19.90 -11.56
C LYS A 104 38.09 -19.90 -12.88
N GLU A 105 37.27 -18.88 -13.15
CA GLU A 105 36.54 -18.76 -14.42
C GLU A 105 37.48 -18.60 -15.61
N ARG A 106 38.54 -17.79 -15.48
CA ARG A 106 39.57 -17.63 -16.52
C ARG A 106 40.27 -18.95 -16.83
N LEU A 107 40.65 -19.71 -15.81
CA LEU A 107 41.28 -21.03 -15.97
C LEU A 107 40.33 -22.02 -16.65
N LYS A 108 39.06 -22.08 -16.23
CA LYS A 108 38.04 -22.93 -16.87
C LYS A 108 37.84 -22.57 -18.34
N HIS A 109 37.81 -21.28 -18.66
CA HIS A 109 37.66 -20.83 -20.04
C HIS A 109 38.86 -21.24 -20.91
N LYS A 110 40.09 -21.01 -20.42
CA LYS A 110 41.31 -21.46 -21.09
C LYS A 110 41.30 -22.97 -21.33
N TYR A 111 41.04 -23.77 -20.29
CA TYR A 111 40.96 -25.22 -20.39
C TYR A 111 39.97 -25.68 -21.46
N LYS A 112 38.74 -25.15 -21.46
CA LYS A 112 37.72 -25.51 -22.45
C LYS A 112 38.11 -25.11 -23.87
N LYS A 113 38.81 -23.99 -24.05
CA LYS A 113 39.27 -23.52 -25.35
C LYS A 113 40.36 -24.45 -25.90
N GLU A 114 41.38 -24.72 -25.10
CA GLU A 114 42.49 -25.60 -25.49
C GLU A 114 42.00 -27.03 -25.75
N PHE A 115 41.17 -27.59 -24.86
CA PHE A 115 40.61 -28.93 -25.03
C PHE A 115 39.80 -29.08 -26.32
N LYS A 116 38.95 -28.08 -26.63
CA LYS A 116 38.19 -28.06 -27.89
C LYS A 116 39.10 -27.91 -29.11
N GLY A 117 40.19 -27.16 -29.00
CA GLY A 117 41.20 -27.02 -30.06
C GLY A 117 41.90 -28.35 -30.35
N ALA A 118 42.47 -28.97 -29.31
CA ALA A 118 43.16 -30.26 -29.42
C ALA A 118 42.25 -31.35 -30.01
N LEU A 119 41.01 -31.44 -29.52
CA LEU A 119 40.05 -32.42 -30.03
C LEU A 119 39.70 -32.19 -31.51
N ARG A 120 39.68 -30.93 -31.97
CA ARG A 120 39.44 -30.61 -33.39
C ARG A 120 40.61 -31.06 -34.26
N GLU A 121 41.85 -30.84 -33.82
CA GLU A 121 43.04 -31.29 -34.56
C GLU A 121 43.11 -32.82 -34.64
N ILE A 122 42.93 -33.53 -33.52
CA ILE A 122 42.91 -35.01 -33.50
C ILE A 122 41.89 -35.58 -34.49
N ARG A 123 40.71 -34.95 -34.60
CA ARG A 123 39.68 -35.37 -35.56
C ARG A 123 40.06 -35.10 -37.00
N LYS A 124 40.77 -34.00 -37.29
CA LYS A 124 41.30 -33.72 -38.65
C LYS A 124 42.36 -34.74 -39.02
N ASP A 125 43.31 -35.00 -38.12
CA ASP A 125 44.40 -35.96 -38.34
C ASP A 125 43.87 -37.37 -38.56
N SER A 126 42.90 -37.79 -37.74
CA SER A 126 42.24 -39.10 -37.89
C SER A 126 41.56 -39.25 -39.26
N ARG A 127 40.89 -38.19 -39.75
CA ARG A 127 40.28 -38.18 -41.08
C ARG A 127 41.32 -38.21 -42.18
N PHE A 128 42.42 -37.47 -42.01
CA PHE A 128 43.52 -37.46 -42.96
C PHE A 128 44.16 -38.85 -43.09
N LEU A 129 44.54 -39.47 -41.96
CA LEU A 129 45.11 -40.82 -41.94
C LEU A 129 44.16 -41.87 -42.52
N ALA A 130 42.86 -41.78 -42.24
CA ALA A 130 41.89 -42.70 -42.82
C ALA A 130 41.83 -42.56 -44.36
N ARG A 131 41.91 -41.33 -44.88
CA ARG A 131 41.92 -41.06 -46.32
C ARG A 131 43.20 -41.57 -46.99
N GLU A 132 44.37 -41.35 -46.39
CA GLU A 132 45.62 -41.89 -46.92
C GLU A 132 45.64 -43.41 -46.94
N LYS A 133 45.22 -44.07 -45.86
CA LYS A 133 45.12 -45.53 -45.81
C LYS A 133 44.20 -46.08 -46.89
N LEU A 134 43.06 -45.43 -47.14
CA LEU A 134 42.17 -45.83 -48.23
C LEU A 134 42.82 -45.67 -49.60
N ASN A 135 43.51 -44.56 -49.84
CA ASN A 135 44.23 -44.33 -51.10
C ASN A 135 45.33 -45.38 -51.31
N GLU A 136 46.09 -45.72 -50.27
CA GLU A 136 47.15 -46.74 -50.31
C GLU A 136 46.59 -48.15 -50.60
N ILE A 137 45.45 -48.49 -49.99
CA ILE A 137 44.76 -49.76 -50.28
C ILE A 137 44.29 -49.79 -51.73
N LEU A 138 43.70 -48.70 -52.23
CA LEU A 138 43.22 -48.59 -53.61
C LEU A 138 44.37 -48.70 -54.62
N SER A 139 45.50 -48.02 -54.41
CA SER A 139 46.66 -48.10 -55.30
C SER A 139 47.23 -49.52 -55.33
N ARG A 140 47.40 -50.15 -54.17
CA ARG A 140 47.91 -51.52 -54.06
C ARG A 140 46.95 -52.56 -54.66
N CYS A 141 45.64 -52.35 -54.57
CA CYS A 141 44.65 -53.20 -55.24
C CYS A 141 44.71 -53.03 -56.76
N GLY A 142 44.88 -51.80 -57.27
CA GLY A 142 45.04 -51.54 -58.70
C GLY A 142 46.28 -52.19 -59.30
N GLU A 143 47.43 -52.13 -58.61
CA GLU A 143 48.67 -52.78 -59.05
C GLU A 143 48.57 -54.31 -59.09
N LYS A 144 47.75 -54.92 -58.23
CA LYS A 144 47.57 -56.38 -58.15
C LYS A 144 46.47 -56.94 -59.06
N LEU A 145 45.61 -56.08 -59.62
CA LEU A 145 44.51 -56.49 -60.51
C LEU A 145 44.88 -56.40 -61.99
N CYS A 146 46.10 -55.98 -62.33
CA CYS A 146 46.65 -56.04 -63.68
C CYS A 146 47.46 -57.34 -63.86
N PRO A 147 47.02 -58.28 -64.73
CA PRO A 147 47.91 -59.30 -65.28
C PRO A 147 48.94 -58.71 -66.25
#